data_AF-A0A7C6I1X7-F1
#
_entry.id   AF-A0A7C6I1X7-F1
#
_cell.length_a   1.000
_cell.length_b   1.000
_cell.length_c   1.000
_cell.angle_alpha   90.00
_cell.angle_beta   90.00
_cell.angle_gamma   90.00
#
_symmetry.space_group_name_H-M   'P 1'
#
loop_
_entity.id
_entity.type
_entity.pdbx_description
1 polymer ?
#
loop_
_entity_poly.entity_id
_entity_poly.type
_entity_poly.pdbx_seq_one_letter_code
_entity_poly.pdbx_strand_id
1 'polypeptide(L)'
;ASLIKNFDKNIRNNPVIVVLNKIDILPRYTNLKKQINYIGDMLWERNIFPISLIPISSKTGENIDKLMETIYENRNDKNVYIVGMANVGKSTLINQLLKVYSNETTHFVTTSQFPGTTLKTIEIPLDETTFIYDTPGVINERSIWQHLEYSVLKKILPKRQIRPRTYQLNSGQTILIGGLAALDYKEGPRSSFTFVLSNEVELNRVKSENKEASFNSMYENNQLKPKSKRFKEFKEFELKELEIPAANRVEIIIYGLGNIKINYSYGSQKVNLYLPKGVKAIIRQG
;
A
#
# COMPACT_ATOMS: atom_id res chain seq x y z
N ALA A 1 3.41 1.90 -4.40
CA ALA A 1 3.68 3.07 -3.53
C ALA A 1 4.71 2.80 -2.43
N SER A 2 5.36 1.62 -2.40
CA SER A 2 6.22 1.19 -1.28
C SER A 2 7.70 1.07 -1.64
N LEU A 3 8.16 1.66 -2.76
CA LEU A 3 9.57 1.59 -3.14
C LEU A 3 10.37 2.65 -2.39
N ILE A 4 11.49 2.25 -1.81
CA ILE A 4 12.44 3.17 -1.17
C ILE A 4 13.11 4.01 -2.26
N LYS A 5 13.21 5.32 -2.04
CA LYS A 5 13.90 6.22 -2.99
C LYS A 5 15.40 5.89 -3.00
N ASN A 6 16.02 5.96 -4.19
CA ASN A 6 17.45 5.69 -4.38
C ASN A 6 17.90 4.31 -3.87
N PHE A 7 16.99 3.33 -3.86
CA PHE A 7 17.31 1.99 -3.38
C PHE A 7 18.43 1.35 -4.22
N ASP A 8 18.39 1.54 -5.54
CA ASP A 8 19.42 1.16 -6.51
C ASP A 8 20.83 1.59 -6.10
N LYS A 9 20.99 2.85 -5.65
CA LYS A 9 22.30 3.41 -5.26
C LYS A 9 22.86 2.80 -3.97
N ASN A 10 22.00 2.24 -3.12
CA ASN A 10 22.38 1.73 -1.81
C ASN A 10 22.71 0.23 -1.81
N ILE A 11 22.31 -0.53 -2.85
CA ILE A 11 22.43 -2.00 -2.85
C ILE A 11 23.77 -2.50 -3.40
N ARG A 12 24.60 -1.64 -4.03
CA ARG A 12 26.01 -1.92 -4.45
C ARG A 12 26.26 -3.41 -4.84
N ASN A 13 25.78 -3.83 -6.00
CA ASN A 13 25.96 -5.18 -6.59
C ASN A 13 25.44 -6.38 -5.78
N ASN A 14 24.69 -6.18 -4.70
CA ASN A 14 24.12 -7.32 -3.96
C ASN A 14 22.92 -7.94 -4.71
N PRO A 15 22.76 -9.27 -4.63
CA PRO A 15 21.59 -9.97 -5.15
C PRO A 15 20.30 -9.45 -4.49
N VAL A 16 19.27 -9.16 -5.28
CA VAL A 16 17.99 -8.65 -4.77
C VAL A 16 16.87 -9.64 -5.06
N ILE A 17 16.17 -10.06 -4.01
CA ILE A 17 14.87 -10.74 -4.13
C ILE A 17 13.78 -9.72 -3.79
N VAL A 18 12.81 -9.53 -4.68
CA VAL A 18 11.68 -8.64 -4.42
C VAL A 18 10.48 -9.45 -3.97
N VAL A 19 9.99 -9.12 -2.78
CA VAL A 19 8.87 -9.81 -2.14
C VAL A 19 7.60 -8.96 -2.25
N LEU A 20 6.58 -9.50 -2.94
CA LEU A 20 5.26 -8.87 -3.07
C LEU A 20 4.34 -9.39 -1.97
N ASN A 21 4.40 -8.74 -0.81
CA ASN A 21 3.66 -9.17 0.37
C ASN A 21 2.16 -8.79 0.32
N LYS A 22 1.36 -9.47 1.14
CA LYS A 22 -0.08 -9.29 1.38
C LYS A 22 -0.95 -9.71 0.20
N ILE A 23 -0.59 -10.76 -0.53
CA ILE A 23 -1.44 -11.25 -1.62
C ILE A 23 -2.83 -11.71 -1.13
N ASP A 24 -2.96 -12.06 0.15
CA ASP A 24 -4.22 -12.43 0.81
C ASP A 24 -5.27 -11.30 0.83
N ILE A 25 -4.86 -10.04 0.69
CA ILE A 25 -5.81 -8.91 0.66
C ILE A 25 -6.29 -8.58 -0.76
N LEU A 26 -5.67 -9.15 -1.79
CA LEU A 26 -6.02 -8.85 -3.18
C LEU A 26 -7.45 -9.33 -3.50
N PRO A 27 -8.23 -8.59 -4.30
CA PRO A 27 -9.52 -9.07 -4.80
C PRO A 27 -9.36 -10.42 -5.54
N ARG A 28 -10.34 -11.32 -5.40
CA ARG A 28 -10.29 -12.69 -5.97
C ARG A 28 -9.96 -12.75 -7.46
N TYR A 29 -10.44 -11.78 -8.22
CA TYR A 29 -10.27 -11.70 -9.67
C TYR A 29 -8.97 -10.99 -10.09
N THR A 30 -8.05 -10.74 -9.15
CA THR A 30 -6.76 -10.11 -9.46
C THR A 30 -5.89 -11.11 -10.21
N ASN A 31 -5.55 -10.78 -11.47
CA ASN A 31 -4.55 -11.53 -12.21
C ASN A 31 -3.15 -11.24 -11.64
N LEU A 32 -2.67 -12.13 -10.78
CA LEU A 32 -1.39 -11.99 -10.09
C LEU A 32 -0.21 -11.94 -11.07
N LYS A 33 -0.24 -12.74 -12.14
CA LYS A 33 0.79 -12.73 -13.19
C LYS A 33 0.91 -11.36 -13.87
N LYS A 34 -0.22 -10.72 -14.22
CA LYS A 34 -0.22 -9.35 -14.77
C LYS A 34 0.38 -8.35 -13.77
N GLN A 35 0.10 -8.49 -12.47
CA GLN A 35 0.68 -7.61 -11.45
C GLN A 35 2.19 -7.81 -11.32
N ILE A 36 2.66 -9.07 -11.33
CA ILE A 36 4.09 -9.39 -11.26
C ILE A 36 4.84 -8.81 -12.44
N ASN A 37 4.35 -9.05 -13.67
CA ASN A 37 4.99 -8.52 -14.89
C ASN A 37 5.10 -7.00 -14.82
N TYR A 38 4.01 -6.32 -14.51
CA TYR A 38 4.00 -4.86 -14.38
C TYR A 38 4.97 -4.35 -13.31
N ILE A 39 5.07 -5.03 -12.17
CA ILE A 39 6.02 -4.65 -11.13
C ILE A 39 7.46 -4.90 -11.59
N GLY A 40 7.70 -5.99 -12.34
CA GLY A 40 8.97 -6.24 -13.00
C GLY A 40 9.38 -5.09 -13.91
N ASP A 41 8.50 -4.66 -14.82
CA ASP A 41 8.74 -3.54 -15.73
C ASP A 41 9.08 -2.25 -14.95
N MET A 42 8.31 -1.94 -13.91
CA MET A 42 8.53 -0.77 -13.04
C MET A 42 9.88 -0.82 -12.30
N LEU A 43 10.35 -2.00 -11.92
CA LEU A 43 11.65 -2.16 -11.25
C LEU A 43 12.79 -1.96 -12.25
N TRP A 44 12.65 -2.50 -13.47
CA TRP A 44 13.58 -2.32 -14.56
C TRP A 44 13.77 -0.85 -14.94
N GLU A 45 12.67 -0.10 -15.08
CA GLU A 45 12.71 1.36 -15.32
C GLU A 45 13.47 2.14 -14.23
N ARG A 46 13.66 1.54 -13.06
CA ARG A 46 14.35 2.13 -11.90
C ARG A 46 15.71 1.51 -11.65
N ASN A 47 16.25 0.76 -12.61
CA ASN A 47 17.53 0.05 -12.51
C ASN A 47 17.59 -0.94 -11.33
N ILE A 48 16.46 -1.54 -10.98
CA ILE A 48 16.39 -2.63 -10.00
C ILE A 48 16.09 -3.91 -10.76
N PHE A 49 17.08 -4.81 -10.77
CA PHE A 49 17.00 -6.08 -11.49
C PHE A 49 16.92 -7.22 -10.45
N PRO A 50 15.71 -7.60 -10.01
CA PRO A 50 15.58 -8.66 -9.03
C PRO A 50 15.92 -10.01 -9.64
N ILE A 51 16.57 -10.86 -8.85
CA ILE A 51 16.77 -12.29 -9.17
C ILE A 51 15.41 -12.98 -9.26
N SER A 52 14.50 -12.64 -8.34
CA SER A 52 13.18 -13.22 -8.29
C SER A 52 12.16 -12.22 -7.74
N LEU A 53 10.93 -12.36 -8.24
CA LEU A 53 9.74 -11.62 -7.81
C LEU A 53 8.75 -12.60 -7.20
N ILE A 54 8.69 -12.64 -5.87
CA ILE A 54 7.94 -13.66 -5.14
C ILE A 54 6.70 -13.05 -4.48
N PRO A 55 5.49 -13.39 -4.95
CA PRO A 55 4.27 -13.04 -4.24
C PRO A 55 4.11 -13.88 -2.98
N ILE A 56 3.92 -13.25 -1.82
CA ILE A 56 3.72 -13.96 -0.55
C ILE A 56 2.54 -13.38 0.24
N SER A 57 2.06 -14.16 1.19
CA SER A 57 1.35 -13.60 2.35
C SER A 57 2.07 -14.00 3.63
N SER A 58 2.79 -13.04 4.22
CA SER A 58 3.37 -13.23 5.56
C SER A 58 2.32 -13.51 6.63
N LYS A 59 1.06 -13.18 6.38
CA LYS A 59 -0.03 -13.39 7.34
C LYS A 59 -0.53 -14.83 7.32
N THR A 60 -0.66 -15.44 6.14
CA THR A 60 -1.19 -16.80 6.00
C THR A 60 -0.09 -17.85 5.90
N GLY A 61 1.15 -17.45 5.57
CA GLY A 61 2.27 -18.35 5.28
C GLY A 61 2.39 -18.72 3.79
N GLU A 62 1.50 -18.22 2.93
CA GLU A 62 1.50 -18.54 1.50
C GLU A 62 2.82 -18.11 0.82
N ASN A 63 3.45 -19.05 0.13
CA ASN A 63 4.72 -18.94 -0.60
C ASN A 63 5.94 -18.54 0.26
N ILE A 64 5.88 -18.73 1.58
CA ILE A 64 7.03 -18.50 2.46
C ILE A 64 8.12 -19.56 2.25
N ASP A 65 7.73 -20.80 2.03
CA ASP A 65 8.57 -21.92 1.61
C ASP A 65 9.37 -21.57 0.35
N LYS A 66 8.69 -21.12 -0.72
CA LYS A 66 9.32 -20.69 -1.97
C LYS A 66 10.28 -19.51 -1.78
N LEU A 67 9.93 -18.58 -0.89
CA LEU A 67 10.81 -17.47 -0.54
C LEU A 67 12.10 -17.98 0.13
N MET A 68 11.98 -18.91 1.08
CA MET A 68 13.14 -19.48 1.77
C MET A 68 14.03 -20.29 0.83
N GLU A 69 13.46 -21.13 -0.04
CA GLU A 69 14.18 -21.86 -1.09
C GLU A 69 15.00 -20.89 -1.96
N THR A 70 14.36 -19.84 -2.46
CA THR A 70 15.04 -18.83 -3.30
C THR A 70 16.15 -18.11 -2.52
N ILE A 71 15.96 -17.84 -1.22
CA ILE A 71 17.00 -17.25 -0.37
C ILE A 71 18.20 -18.19 -0.25
N TYR A 72 17.99 -19.47 0.07
CA TYR A 72 19.06 -20.44 0.22
C TYR A 72 19.86 -20.64 -1.07
N GLU A 73 19.18 -20.72 -2.22
CA GLU A 73 19.82 -20.87 -3.53
C GLU A 73 20.70 -19.67 -3.91
N ASN A 74 20.36 -18.46 -3.46
CA ASN A 74 20.97 -17.22 -3.96
C ASN A 74 21.84 -16.48 -2.93
N ARG A 75 21.79 -16.85 -1.65
CA ARG A 75 22.54 -16.14 -0.59
C ARG A 75 24.05 -16.36 -0.64
N ASN A 76 24.53 -17.46 -1.26
CA ASN A 76 25.95 -17.83 -1.31
C ASN A 76 26.62 -17.79 0.08
N ASP A 77 25.98 -18.41 1.07
CA ASP A 77 26.41 -18.44 2.48
C ASP A 77 26.68 -17.06 3.11
N LYS A 78 25.88 -16.06 2.71
CA LYS A 78 25.91 -14.71 3.29
C LYS A 78 24.66 -14.40 4.09
N ASN A 79 24.79 -13.37 4.93
CA ASN A 79 23.70 -12.74 5.65
C ASN A 79 22.64 -12.17 4.71
N VAL A 80 21.38 -12.20 5.16
CA VAL A 80 20.22 -11.71 4.41
C VAL A 80 19.62 -10.52 5.14
N TYR A 81 19.32 -9.44 4.42
CA TYR A 81 18.76 -8.22 5.01
C TYR A 81 17.36 -7.97 4.46
N ILE A 82 16.35 -7.93 5.34
CA ILE A 82 14.99 -7.58 4.94
C ILE A 82 14.85 -6.07 4.94
N VAL A 83 14.71 -5.48 3.76
CA VAL A 83 14.59 -4.03 3.57
C VAL A 83 13.23 -3.67 2.97
N GLY A 84 12.62 -2.60 3.46
CA GLY A 84 11.33 -2.14 2.95
C GLY A 84 10.70 -1.05 3.79
N MET A 85 9.66 -0.42 3.25
CA MET A 85 8.98 0.66 3.96
C MET A 85 8.30 0.19 5.26
N ALA A 86 7.97 1.13 6.15
CA ALA A 86 7.12 0.86 7.30
C ALA A 86 5.75 0.29 6.84
N ASN A 87 5.16 -0.61 7.64
CA ASN A 87 3.85 -1.24 7.40
C ASN A 87 3.70 -2.12 6.14
N VAL A 88 4.77 -2.40 5.39
CA VAL A 88 4.72 -3.38 4.27
C VAL A 88 4.59 -4.83 4.73
N GLY A 89 4.83 -5.09 6.02
CA GLY A 89 4.70 -6.41 6.64
C GLY A 89 6.02 -7.11 6.97
N LYS A 90 7.15 -6.38 7.09
CA LYS A 90 8.45 -6.94 7.48
C LYS A 90 8.40 -7.69 8.82
N SER A 91 7.92 -7.05 9.87
CA SER A 91 7.79 -7.71 11.18
C SER A 91 6.82 -8.89 11.17
N THR A 92 5.79 -8.86 10.32
CA THR A 92 4.90 -10.01 10.10
C THR A 92 5.64 -11.15 9.40
N LEU A 93 6.48 -10.86 8.41
CA LEU A 93 7.33 -11.83 7.73
C LEU A 93 8.32 -12.47 8.71
N ILE A 94 9.05 -11.65 9.48
CA ILE A 94 9.97 -12.12 10.52
C ILE A 94 9.25 -13.05 11.49
N ASN A 95 8.10 -12.64 12.05
CA ASN A 95 7.33 -13.50 12.96
C ASN A 95 6.84 -14.79 12.29
N GLN A 96 6.53 -14.76 11.01
CA GLN A 96 6.12 -15.95 10.27
C GLN A 96 7.29 -16.91 10.06
N LEU A 97 8.47 -16.39 9.71
CA LEU A 97 9.70 -17.17 9.60
C LEU A 97 10.06 -17.78 10.95
N LEU A 98 10.05 -16.99 12.03
CA LEU A 98 10.30 -17.48 13.38
C LEU A 98 9.40 -18.66 13.77
N LYS A 99 8.11 -18.63 13.42
CA LYS A 99 7.19 -19.76 13.69
C LYS A 99 7.57 -21.03 12.94
N VAL A 100 7.95 -20.90 11.66
CA VAL A 100 8.39 -22.05 10.86
C VAL A 100 9.68 -22.62 11.46
N TYR A 101 10.66 -21.75 11.73
CA TYR A 101 11.94 -22.15 12.34
C TYR A 101 11.80 -22.77 13.73
N SER A 102 11.00 -22.20 14.63
CA SER A 102 10.82 -22.78 15.98
C SER A 102 10.14 -24.14 15.97
N ASN A 103 9.38 -24.47 14.92
CA ASN A 103 8.76 -25.77 14.77
C ASN A 103 9.69 -26.80 14.08
N GLU A 104 10.68 -26.33 13.32
CA GLU A 104 11.56 -27.19 12.49
C GLU A 104 13.00 -27.28 13.01
N THR A 105 13.43 -26.40 13.92
CA THR A 105 14.81 -26.30 14.39
C THR A 105 14.91 -26.16 15.91
N THR A 106 16.03 -26.60 16.48
CA THR A 106 16.36 -26.48 17.92
C THR A 106 17.14 -25.20 18.26
N HIS A 107 17.41 -24.34 17.28
CA HIS A 107 18.21 -23.13 17.46
C HIS A 107 17.40 -21.99 18.10
N PHE A 108 18.02 -21.28 19.05
CA PHE A 108 17.41 -20.15 19.73
C PHE A 108 17.53 -18.85 18.93
N VAL A 109 16.45 -18.07 18.92
CA VAL A 109 16.37 -16.74 18.31
C VAL A 109 17.07 -15.73 19.22
N THR A 110 18.02 -14.97 18.69
CA THR A 110 18.79 -13.97 19.44
C THR A 110 18.40 -12.54 19.07
N THR A 111 18.61 -11.61 20.00
CA THR A 111 18.53 -10.17 19.73
C THR A 111 19.92 -9.57 19.83
N SER A 112 20.39 -8.92 18.78
CA SER A 112 21.67 -8.19 18.79
C SER A 112 21.46 -6.67 18.70
N GLN A 113 22.50 -5.92 19.03
CA GLN A 113 22.56 -4.47 18.86
C GLN A 113 23.51 -4.14 17.71
N PHE A 114 23.06 -3.35 16.74
CA PHE A 114 23.96 -2.82 15.72
C PHE A 114 24.89 -1.77 16.37
N PRO A 115 26.22 -1.78 16.12
CA PRO A 115 27.15 -0.83 16.73
C PRO A 115 26.70 0.62 16.48
N GLY A 116 26.50 1.38 17.56
CA GLY A 116 26.11 2.80 17.49
C GLY A 116 24.60 3.09 17.43
N THR A 117 23.72 2.10 17.62
CA THR A 117 22.26 2.34 17.72
C THR A 117 21.61 1.56 18.87
N THR A 118 20.54 2.10 19.45
CA THR A 118 19.69 1.44 20.47
C THR A 118 18.63 0.50 19.88
N LEU A 119 18.69 0.21 18.57
CA LEU A 119 17.71 -0.62 17.88
C LEU A 119 18.04 -2.11 18.06
N LYS A 120 17.17 -2.83 18.79
CA LYS A 120 17.21 -4.29 18.88
C LYS A 120 16.88 -4.88 17.50
N THR A 121 17.82 -5.58 16.89
CA THR A 121 17.58 -6.32 15.65
C THR A 121 17.25 -7.77 16.01
N ILE A 122 16.18 -8.30 15.42
CA ILE A 122 15.87 -9.73 15.51
C ILE A 122 16.74 -10.44 14.50
N GLU A 123 17.50 -11.44 14.96
CA GLU A 123 18.34 -12.29 14.12
C GLU A 123 17.66 -13.66 13.99
N ILE A 124 17.39 -14.08 12.75
CA ILE A 124 16.92 -15.44 12.48
C ILE A 124 18.11 -16.23 11.93
N PRO A 125 18.62 -17.27 12.62
CA PRO A 125 19.73 -18.05 12.13
C PRO A 125 19.34 -18.78 10.83
N LEU A 126 20.18 -18.67 9.81
CA LEU A 126 20.10 -19.48 8.59
C LEU A 126 20.98 -20.73 8.70
N ASP A 127 22.13 -20.58 9.34
CA ASP A 127 23.09 -21.63 9.72
C ASP A 127 23.86 -21.18 10.98
N GLU A 128 24.96 -21.85 11.31
CA GLU A 128 25.77 -21.53 12.50
C GLU A 128 26.42 -20.14 12.46
N THR A 129 26.59 -19.55 11.26
CA THR A 129 27.41 -18.34 11.06
C THR A 129 26.67 -17.18 10.40
N THR A 130 25.49 -17.43 9.85
CA THR A 130 24.74 -16.43 9.07
C THR A 130 23.29 -16.30 9.51
N PHE A 131 22.75 -15.10 9.28
CA PHE A 131 21.45 -14.69 9.82
C PHE A 131 20.62 -13.88 8.82
N ILE A 132 19.32 -13.87 9.03
CA ILE A 132 18.39 -12.88 8.50
C ILE A 132 18.26 -11.73 9.50
N TYR A 133 18.48 -10.50 9.03
CA TYR A 133 18.36 -9.27 9.79
C TYR A 133 17.12 -8.47 9.40
N ASP A 134 16.32 -8.05 10.38
CA ASP A 134 15.28 -7.03 10.17
C ASP A 134 15.92 -5.63 10.15
N THR A 135 15.48 -4.79 9.22
CA THR A 135 15.93 -3.39 9.16
C THR A 135 14.78 -2.45 9.52
N PRO A 136 15.05 -1.32 10.20
CA PRO A 136 14.03 -0.32 10.48
C PRO A 136 13.31 0.10 9.20
N GLY A 137 11.97 0.13 9.25
CA GLY A 137 11.19 0.45 8.07
C GLY A 137 11.30 1.90 7.65
N VAL A 138 11.61 2.13 6.37
CA VAL A 138 11.63 3.49 5.80
C VAL A 138 10.21 4.05 5.77
N ILE A 139 10.01 5.21 6.38
CA ILE A 139 8.70 5.86 6.42
C ILE A 139 8.41 6.58 5.10
N ASN A 140 7.20 6.44 4.58
CA ASN A 140 6.74 7.23 3.43
C ASN A 140 6.09 8.52 3.93
N GLU A 141 6.82 9.63 3.92
CA GLU A 141 6.32 10.96 4.33
C GLU A 141 5.12 11.42 3.49
N ARG A 142 4.98 10.92 2.26
CA ARG A 142 3.89 11.30 1.35
C ARG A 142 2.64 10.44 1.50
N SER A 143 2.66 9.48 2.43
CA SER A 143 1.53 8.60 2.73
C SER A 143 0.60 9.25 3.74
N ILE A 144 -0.72 9.04 3.59
CA ILE A 144 -1.70 9.45 4.59
C ILE A 144 -1.41 8.88 5.98
N TRP A 145 -0.61 7.82 6.09
CA TRP A 145 -0.27 7.20 7.37
C TRP A 145 0.43 8.13 8.36
N GLN A 146 1.20 9.11 7.89
CA GLN A 146 1.88 10.09 8.75
C GLN A 146 0.94 11.13 9.36
N HIS A 147 -0.26 11.22 8.77
CA HIS A 147 -1.23 12.25 9.06
C HIS A 147 -2.40 11.73 9.90
N LEU A 148 -2.33 10.49 10.39
CA LEU A 148 -3.44 9.81 11.04
C LEU A 148 -3.05 9.22 12.39
N GLU A 149 -3.97 9.30 13.35
CA GLU A 149 -3.86 8.55 14.59
C GLU A 149 -3.97 7.03 14.37
N TYR A 150 -3.36 6.28 15.27
CA TYR A 150 -3.26 4.83 15.18
C TYR A 150 -4.61 4.10 15.08
N SER A 151 -5.65 4.62 15.74
CA SER A 151 -7.00 4.07 15.68
C SER A 151 -7.60 4.12 14.26
N VAL A 152 -7.27 5.14 13.48
CA VAL A 152 -7.68 5.27 12.08
C VAL A 152 -6.80 4.43 11.17
N LEU A 153 -5.49 4.38 11.43
CA LEU A 153 -4.54 3.52 10.69
C LEU A 153 -5.00 2.06 10.67
N LYS A 154 -5.45 1.54 11.82
CA LYS A 154 -5.99 0.16 11.92
C LYS A 154 -7.19 -0.12 11.02
N LYS A 155 -7.95 0.91 10.62
CA LYS A 155 -9.15 0.77 9.79
C LYS A 155 -8.81 0.90 8.30
N ILE A 156 -7.88 1.78 7.93
CA ILE A 156 -7.48 1.95 6.53
C ILE A 156 -6.55 0.86 6.02
N LEU A 157 -5.82 0.18 6.92
CA LEU A 157 -4.99 -0.97 6.56
C LEU A 157 -5.88 -2.21 6.40
N PRO A 158 -5.97 -2.80 5.19
CA PRO A 158 -6.82 -3.96 4.95
C PRO A 158 -6.35 -5.16 5.78
N LYS A 159 -7.27 -5.77 6.53
CA LYS A 159 -7.02 -6.98 7.33
C LYS A 159 -7.53 -8.26 6.66
N ARG A 160 -8.36 -8.12 5.64
CA ARG A 160 -9.03 -9.19 4.91
C ARG A 160 -9.07 -8.80 3.44
N GLN A 161 -9.41 -9.76 2.59
CA GLN A 161 -9.64 -9.53 1.17
C GLN A 161 -10.48 -8.28 0.92
N ILE A 162 -9.91 -7.36 0.13
CA ILE A 162 -10.58 -6.12 -0.26
C ILE A 162 -11.75 -6.47 -1.18
N ARG A 163 -12.89 -5.84 -0.92
CA ARG A 163 -14.09 -5.90 -1.76
C ARG A 163 -14.17 -4.60 -2.56
N PRO A 164 -13.89 -4.62 -3.87
CA PRO A 164 -14.01 -3.44 -4.70
C PRO A 164 -15.45 -2.94 -4.75
N ARG A 165 -15.62 -1.63 -4.60
CA ARG A 165 -16.94 -0.98 -4.54
C ARG A 165 -17.09 -0.03 -5.70
N THR A 166 -18.05 -0.31 -6.58
CA THR A 166 -18.24 0.44 -7.82
C THR A 166 -19.42 1.39 -7.70
N TYR A 167 -19.20 2.64 -8.10
CA TYR A 167 -20.20 3.70 -8.14
C TYR A 167 -20.28 4.24 -9.59
N GLN A 168 -21.50 4.26 -10.14
CA GLN A 168 -21.79 4.94 -11.40
C GLN A 168 -22.03 6.43 -11.13
N LEU A 169 -21.10 7.30 -11.51
CA LEU A 169 -21.16 8.73 -11.21
C LEU A 169 -21.54 9.55 -12.44
N ASN A 170 -22.35 10.58 -12.22
CA ASN A 170 -22.57 11.69 -13.14
C ASN A 170 -21.74 12.89 -12.69
N SER A 171 -21.47 13.83 -13.60
CA SER A 171 -20.92 15.14 -13.25
C SER A 171 -21.76 15.81 -12.16
N GLY A 172 -21.10 16.44 -11.19
CA GLY A 172 -21.75 17.05 -10.01
C GLY A 172 -22.03 16.07 -8.87
N GLN A 173 -21.37 14.91 -8.84
CA GLN A 173 -21.42 13.98 -7.71
C GLN A 173 -20.06 13.79 -7.04
N THR A 174 -20.05 13.74 -5.72
CA THR A 174 -18.86 13.50 -4.89
C THR A 174 -19.00 12.19 -4.12
N ILE A 175 -17.92 11.41 -4.06
CA ILE A 175 -17.76 10.31 -3.11
C ILE A 175 -16.84 10.77 -1.98
N LEU A 176 -17.38 10.89 -0.77
CA LEU A 176 -16.61 11.04 0.46
C LEU A 176 -16.04 9.67 0.85
N ILE A 177 -14.74 9.62 1.10
CA ILE A 177 -13.99 8.41 1.41
C ILE A 177 -13.67 8.42 2.91
N GLY A 178 -14.60 7.87 3.71
CA GLY A 178 -14.66 8.13 5.14
C GLY A 178 -14.61 9.64 5.41
N GLY A 179 -13.89 10.02 6.47
CA GLY A 179 -13.47 11.38 6.76
C GLY A 179 -12.03 11.66 6.37
N LEU A 180 -11.53 11.04 5.29
CA LEU A 180 -10.10 11.01 4.96
C LEU A 180 -9.74 11.59 3.59
N ALA A 181 -10.67 11.57 2.65
CA ALA A 181 -10.49 12.10 1.29
C ALA A 181 -11.87 12.29 0.65
N ALA A 182 -11.92 13.00 -0.48
CA ALA A 182 -13.10 13.04 -1.34
C ALA A 182 -12.71 13.04 -2.82
N LEU A 183 -13.54 12.39 -3.63
CA LEU A 183 -13.44 12.40 -5.09
C LEU A 183 -14.70 13.04 -5.66
N ASP A 184 -14.56 14.25 -6.19
CA ASP A 184 -15.62 15.04 -6.80
C ASP A 184 -15.54 14.91 -8.32
N TYR A 185 -16.57 14.33 -8.93
CA TYR A 185 -16.64 14.16 -10.37
C TYR A 185 -17.18 15.44 -11.01
N LYS A 186 -16.28 16.26 -11.56
CA LYS A 186 -16.60 17.61 -12.03
C LYS A 186 -17.22 17.63 -13.40
N GLU A 187 -16.57 16.97 -14.35
CA GLU A 187 -16.94 17.07 -15.76
C GLU A 187 -16.68 15.73 -16.46
N GLY A 188 -17.67 15.32 -17.23
CA GLY A 188 -17.60 14.16 -18.10
C GLY A 188 -18.90 13.32 -18.12
N PRO A 189 -18.92 12.32 -18.99
CA PRO A 189 -20.05 11.42 -19.19
C PRO A 189 -20.22 10.43 -18.04
N ARG A 190 -21.41 9.85 -17.88
CA ARG A 190 -21.67 8.88 -16.82
C ARG A 190 -20.63 7.75 -16.84
N SER A 191 -19.86 7.64 -15.76
CA SER A 191 -18.66 6.79 -15.71
C SER A 191 -18.61 5.94 -14.46
N SER A 192 -17.92 4.79 -14.56
CA SER A 192 -17.79 3.81 -13.48
C SER A 192 -16.52 4.04 -12.68
N PHE A 193 -16.68 4.30 -11.38
CA PHE A 193 -15.58 4.47 -10.43
C PHE A 193 -15.56 3.29 -9.44
N THR A 194 -14.51 2.48 -9.50
CA THR A 194 -14.32 1.33 -8.61
C THR A 194 -13.27 1.64 -7.55
N PHE A 195 -13.71 1.76 -6.30
CA PHE A 195 -12.86 2.02 -5.14
C PHE A 195 -12.31 0.70 -4.58
N VAL A 196 -10.99 0.58 -4.57
CA VAL A 196 -10.24 -0.56 -4.02
C VAL A 196 -9.47 -0.05 -2.79
N LEU A 197 -10.16 -0.09 -1.66
CA LEU A 197 -9.71 0.43 -0.37
C LEU A 197 -10.03 -0.61 0.73
N SER A 198 -9.53 -0.43 1.96
CA SER A 198 -9.98 -1.26 3.09
C SER A 198 -11.51 -1.26 3.22
N ASN A 199 -12.08 -2.43 3.54
CA ASN A 199 -13.53 -2.60 3.70
C ASN A 199 -14.11 -1.79 4.86
N GLU A 200 -13.27 -1.37 5.82
CA GLU A 200 -13.67 -0.54 6.96
C GLU A 200 -13.75 0.97 6.61
N VAL A 201 -13.36 1.37 5.39
CA VAL A 201 -13.48 2.74 4.89
C VAL A 201 -14.80 2.89 4.16
N GLU A 202 -15.81 3.51 4.76
CA GLU A 202 -17.13 3.76 4.17
C GLU A 202 -17.05 4.78 3.03
N LEU A 203 -17.97 4.66 2.07
CA LEU A 203 -18.05 5.52 0.88
C LEU A 203 -19.43 6.17 0.86
N ASN A 204 -19.48 7.49 0.94
CA ASN A 204 -20.73 8.23 1.00
C ASN A 204 -20.88 9.11 -0.24
N ARG A 205 -21.95 8.92 -1.00
CA ARG A 205 -22.25 9.74 -2.18
C ARG A 205 -23.05 10.96 -1.78
N VAL A 206 -22.61 12.13 -2.23
CA VAL A 206 -23.28 13.42 -2.03
C VAL A 206 -23.29 14.21 -3.34
N LYS A 207 -24.12 15.25 -3.44
CA LYS A 207 -24.04 16.20 -4.55
C LYS A 207 -22.82 17.11 -4.36
N SER A 208 -22.13 17.47 -5.44
CA SER A 208 -20.91 18.28 -5.37
C SER A 208 -21.16 19.68 -4.80
N GLU A 209 -22.33 20.26 -5.05
CA GLU A 209 -22.76 21.55 -4.47
C GLU A 209 -22.83 21.52 -2.93
N ASN A 210 -23.18 20.37 -2.35
CA ASN A 210 -23.36 20.20 -0.91
C ASN A 210 -22.20 19.47 -0.23
N LYS A 211 -21.09 19.22 -0.93
CA LYS A 211 -20.03 18.31 -0.45
C LYS A 211 -19.44 18.73 0.89
N GLU A 212 -19.19 20.02 1.07
CA GLU A 212 -18.60 20.58 2.29
C GLU A 212 -19.59 20.53 3.44
N ALA A 213 -20.81 21.04 3.25
CA ALA A 213 -21.87 20.98 4.25
C ALA A 213 -22.17 19.53 4.68
N SER A 214 -22.23 18.61 3.71
CA SER A 214 -22.47 17.18 3.98
C SER A 214 -21.31 16.57 4.75
N PHE A 215 -20.05 16.85 4.37
CA PHE A 215 -18.90 16.34 5.09
C PHE A 215 -18.90 16.81 6.54
N ASN A 216 -19.03 18.12 6.78
CA ASN A 216 -18.97 18.70 8.11
C ASN A 216 -20.10 18.13 9.00
N SER A 217 -21.33 18.09 8.49
CA SER A 217 -22.48 17.51 9.21
C SER A 217 -22.28 16.02 9.52
N MET A 218 -21.82 15.22 8.55
CA MET A 218 -21.56 13.80 8.77
C MET A 218 -20.38 13.56 9.74
N TYR A 219 -19.39 14.44 9.74
CA TYR A 219 -18.29 14.39 10.69
C TYR A 219 -18.79 14.59 12.12
N GLU A 220 -19.55 15.66 12.36
CA GLU A 220 -20.15 15.99 13.66
C GLU A 220 -21.06 14.88 14.17
N ASN A 221 -21.92 14.35 13.29
CA ASN A 221 -22.86 13.28 13.62
C ASN A 221 -22.23 11.86 13.67
N ASN A 222 -20.89 11.73 13.60
CA ASN A 222 -20.17 10.44 13.62
C ASN A 222 -20.55 9.47 12.48
N GLN A 223 -21.02 9.98 11.34
CA GLN A 223 -21.45 9.21 10.17
C GLN A 223 -20.33 8.95 9.16
N LEU A 224 -19.16 9.58 9.32
CA LEU A 224 -17.97 9.29 8.52
C LEU A 224 -17.12 8.20 9.19
N LYS A 225 -16.89 7.08 8.49
CA LYS A 225 -16.05 5.98 9.00
C LYS A 225 -14.98 5.55 8.00
N PRO A 226 -13.71 5.45 8.43
CA PRO A 226 -13.17 6.09 9.63
C PRO A 226 -13.17 7.62 9.46
N LYS A 227 -13.12 8.35 10.57
CA LYS A 227 -12.83 9.79 10.59
C LYS A 227 -11.59 10.06 11.43
N SER A 228 -10.83 11.09 11.06
CA SER A 228 -9.61 11.51 11.73
C SER A 228 -9.89 12.70 12.64
N LYS A 229 -9.33 12.70 13.86
CA LYS A 229 -9.40 13.89 14.73
C LYS A 229 -8.60 15.08 14.19
N ARG A 230 -7.71 14.84 13.22
CA ARG A 230 -6.84 15.84 12.59
C ARG A 230 -7.49 16.55 11.39
N PHE A 231 -8.56 15.99 10.83
CA PHE A 231 -9.31 16.55 9.70
C PHE A 231 -10.81 16.50 10.04
N LYS A 232 -11.31 17.57 10.65
CA LYS A 232 -12.67 17.74 11.13
C LYS A 232 -13.58 18.44 10.12
N GLU A 233 -13.00 19.31 9.29
CA GLU A 233 -13.74 20.13 8.33
C GLU A 233 -13.24 19.91 6.90
N PHE A 234 -14.13 20.07 5.93
CA PHE A 234 -13.78 19.85 4.52
C PHE A 234 -12.70 20.80 4.00
N LYS A 235 -12.64 22.03 4.54
CA LYS A 235 -11.64 23.04 4.16
C LYS A 235 -10.20 22.65 4.48
N GLU A 236 -9.99 21.63 5.33
CA GLU A 236 -8.66 21.13 5.70
C GLU A 236 -8.05 20.21 4.63
N PHE A 237 -8.83 19.83 3.61
CA PHE A 237 -8.34 19.07 2.47
C PHE A 237 -7.85 20.00 1.35
N GLU A 238 -6.68 19.70 0.80
CA GLU A 238 -6.14 20.35 -0.38
C GLU A 238 -6.78 19.76 -1.64
N LEU A 239 -7.20 20.65 -2.54
CA LEU A 239 -7.71 20.29 -3.85
C LEU A 239 -6.57 19.89 -4.78
N LYS A 240 -6.73 18.77 -5.48
CA LYS A 240 -5.93 18.35 -6.63
C LYS A 240 -6.86 18.13 -7.81
N GLU A 241 -6.74 18.99 -8.80
CA GLU A 241 -7.46 18.85 -10.06
C GLU A 241 -6.75 17.82 -10.93
N LEU A 242 -7.49 16.85 -11.43
CA LEU A 242 -6.98 15.73 -12.20
C LEU A 242 -7.76 15.62 -13.50
N GLU A 243 -7.03 15.69 -14.61
CA GLU A 243 -7.55 15.33 -15.92
C GLU A 243 -7.32 13.84 -16.16
N ILE A 244 -8.41 13.13 -16.40
CA ILE A 244 -8.39 11.70 -16.69
C ILE A 244 -8.44 11.56 -18.21
N PRO A 245 -7.38 11.04 -18.84
CA PRO A 245 -7.33 10.87 -20.29
C PRO A 245 -8.36 9.83 -20.73
N ALA A 246 -8.78 9.92 -22.00
CA ALA A 246 -9.59 8.89 -22.64
C ALA A 246 -8.75 7.62 -22.84
N ALA A 247 -8.73 6.77 -21.82
CA ALA A 247 -7.97 5.53 -21.81
C ALA A 247 -8.78 4.43 -21.13
N ASN A 248 -8.81 3.24 -21.74
CA ASN A 248 -9.67 2.12 -21.31
C ASN A 248 -9.62 1.82 -19.81
N ARG A 249 -8.47 2.04 -19.15
CA ARG A 249 -8.31 1.86 -17.72
C ARG A 249 -7.36 2.90 -17.14
N VAL A 250 -7.90 3.77 -16.29
CA VAL A 250 -7.10 4.72 -15.49
C VAL A 250 -7.29 4.38 -14.01
N GLU A 251 -6.23 4.46 -13.22
CA GLU A 251 -6.28 4.30 -11.78
C GLU A 251 -5.66 5.50 -11.06
N ILE A 252 -6.41 6.10 -10.14
CA ILE A 252 -5.89 7.09 -9.20
C ILE A 252 -5.39 6.33 -7.96
N ILE A 253 -4.11 6.45 -7.64
CA ILE A 253 -3.50 5.80 -6.47
C ILE A 253 -3.24 6.84 -5.40
N ILE A 254 -3.93 6.73 -4.26
CA ILE A 254 -3.76 7.59 -3.09
C ILE A 254 -2.82 6.89 -2.11
N TYR A 255 -1.68 7.51 -1.80
CA TYR A 255 -0.63 6.86 -1.03
C TYR A 255 -1.11 6.56 0.40
N GLY A 256 -1.10 5.27 0.73
CA GLY A 256 -1.52 4.75 2.04
C GLY A 256 -3.02 4.52 2.21
N LEU A 257 -3.86 4.91 1.25
CA LEU A 257 -5.31 4.73 1.35
C LEU A 257 -5.84 3.64 0.40
N GLY A 258 -5.35 3.61 -0.84
CA GLY A 258 -5.70 2.62 -1.86
C GLY A 258 -5.85 3.25 -3.24
N ASN A 259 -6.61 2.63 -4.13
CA ASN A 259 -6.76 3.09 -5.51
C ASN A 259 -8.21 3.16 -5.98
N ILE A 260 -8.46 4.05 -6.94
CA ILE A 260 -9.76 4.30 -7.55
C ILE A 260 -9.59 4.03 -9.04
N LYS A 261 -10.26 2.99 -9.55
CA LYS A 261 -10.23 2.63 -10.96
C LYS A 261 -11.36 3.33 -11.69
N ILE A 262 -11.04 3.89 -12.85
CA ILE A 262 -11.95 4.59 -13.72
C ILE A 262 -11.91 3.83 -15.05
N ASN A 263 -13.03 3.20 -15.39
CA ASN A 263 -13.18 2.49 -16.65
C ASN A 263 -13.99 3.36 -17.59
N TYR A 264 -13.32 3.95 -18.58
CA TYR A 264 -14.00 4.76 -19.56
C TYR A 264 -13.15 4.96 -20.82
N SER A 265 -13.78 4.91 -22.00
CA SER A 265 -13.06 4.84 -23.28
C SER A 265 -13.22 6.08 -24.17
N TYR A 266 -14.08 7.05 -23.84
CA TYR A 266 -14.49 8.09 -24.79
C TYR A 266 -14.62 9.51 -24.23
N GLY A 267 -13.56 10.32 -24.33
CA GLY A 267 -13.55 11.71 -23.91
C GLY A 267 -12.81 11.92 -22.58
N SER A 268 -12.20 13.09 -22.43
CA SER A 268 -11.51 13.47 -21.20
C SER A 268 -12.52 13.71 -20.08
N GLN A 269 -12.11 13.42 -18.85
CA GLN A 269 -12.92 13.63 -17.65
C GLN A 269 -12.13 14.49 -16.67
N LYS A 270 -12.81 15.36 -15.93
CA LYS A 270 -12.18 16.14 -14.86
C LYS A 270 -12.69 15.67 -13.51
N VAL A 271 -11.74 15.43 -12.61
CA VAL A 271 -11.99 14.97 -11.27
C VAL A 271 -11.23 15.84 -10.29
N ASN A 272 -11.89 16.26 -9.24
CA ASN A 272 -11.28 16.98 -8.13
C ASN A 272 -11.05 16.01 -6.97
N LEU A 273 -9.80 15.81 -6.60
CA LEU A 273 -9.39 14.94 -5.51
C LEU A 273 -8.99 15.79 -4.31
N TYR A 274 -9.71 15.64 -3.20
CA TYR A 274 -9.47 16.35 -1.95
C TYR A 274 -8.72 15.43 -0.98
N LEU A 275 -7.52 15.83 -0.55
CA LEU A 275 -6.64 15.04 0.32
C LEU A 275 -6.05 15.90 1.44
N PRO A 276 -5.69 15.30 2.60
CA PRO A 276 -4.97 16.04 3.62
C PRO A 276 -3.65 16.60 3.07
N LYS A 277 -3.24 17.75 3.59
CA LYS A 277 -1.99 18.41 3.19
C LYS A 277 -0.80 17.47 3.26
N GLY A 278 -0.02 17.42 2.18
CA GLY A 278 1.19 16.57 2.05
C GLY A 278 0.94 15.15 1.52
N VAL A 279 -0.31 14.68 1.48
CA VAL A 279 -0.63 13.34 0.96
C VAL A 279 -0.53 13.31 -0.56
N LYS A 280 0.27 12.40 -1.11
CA LYS A 280 0.44 12.28 -2.57
C LYS A 280 -0.61 11.33 -3.18
N ALA A 281 -1.12 11.72 -4.34
CA ALA A 281 -1.79 10.83 -5.28
C ALA A 281 -1.08 10.86 -6.63
N ILE A 282 -1.21 9.77 -7.39
CA ILE A 282 -0.70 9.65 -8.77
C ILE A 282 -1.77 9.03 -9.65
N ILE A 283 -1.73 9.35 -10.95
CA ILE A 283 -2.54 8.69 -11.97
C ILE A 283 -1.69 7.60 -12.62
N ARG A 284 -2.30 6.44 -12.89
CA ARG A 284 -1.72 5.32 -13.62
C ARG A 284 -2.65 4.93 -14.77
N GLN A 285 -2.12 4.71 -15.95
CA GLN A 285 -2.83 4.05 -17.06
C GLN A 285 -2.52 2.54 -16.98
N GLY A 286 -3.51 1.67 -17.19
CA GLY A 286 -3.42 0.22 -16.94
C GLY A 286 -3.72 -0.69 -18.13
#